data_AF-A0A803MWW0-F1
#
_entry.id   AF-A0A803MWW0-F1
#
_cell.length_a   1.000
_cell.length_b   1.000
_cell.length_c   1.000
_cell.angle_alpha   90.00
_cell.angle_beta   90.00
_cell.angle_gamma   90.00
#
_symmetry.space_group_name_H-M   'P 1'
#
loop_
_entity.id
_entity.type
_entity.pdbx_description
1 polymer ?
#
loop_
_entity_poly.entity_id
_entity_poly.type
_entity_poly.pdbx_seq_one_letter_code
_entity_poly.pdbx_strand_id
1 'polypeptide(L)'
;MKKRLEGAKGRWVDELPNILWEDITTPKGSVGHTPFSLVYGCEVVILTKVEVPTSRYRLMTEESNQAELIHNLDIVEELREEARMRMEAYQQEVARSFNKNVRAKVFRIGD
;
A
#
# COMPACT_ATOMS: atom_id res chain seq x y z
N MET A 1 3.35 12.81 1.41
CA MET A 1 4.76 12.53 1.80
C MET A 1 5.77 13.60 1.37
N LYS A 2 6.07 13.84 0.08
CA LYS A 2 7.16 14.74 -0.36
C LYS A 2 7.12 16.15 0.28
N LYS A 3 5.93 16.78 0.29
CA LYS A 3 5.71 18.09 0.93
C LYS A 3 5.91 18.11 2.45
N ARG A 4 5.68 16.98 3.16
CA ARG A 4 5.88 16.87 4.61
C ARG A 4 7.36 16.79 4.97
N LEU A 5 8.13 16.01 4.21
CA LEU A 5 9.58 15.91 4.33
C LEU A 5 10.29 17.23 4.02
N GLU A 6 9.83 17.97 3.00
CA GLU A 6 10.33 19.31 2.67
C GLU A 6 10.04 20.33 3.79
N GLY A 7 8.90 20.20 4.47
CA GLY A 7 8.53 21.06 5.61
C GLY A 7 9.30 20.79 6.91
N ALA A 8 9.81 19.57 7.09
CA ALA A 8 10.49 19.15 8.31
C ALA A 8 11.90 19.75 8.50
N LYS A 9 12.46 20.45 7.49
CA LYS A 9 13.74 21.22 7.56
C LYS A 9 14.88 20.51 8.32
N GLY A 10 15.05 19.21 8.13
CA GLY A 10 16.10 18.41 8.79
C GLY A 10 15.65 17.58 10.00
N ARG A 11 14.44 17.78 10.53
CA ARG A 11 13.80 16.93 11.56
C ARG A 11 12.99 15.78 10.96
N TRP A 12 13.54 15.14 9.93
CA TRP A 12 12.84 14.04 9.25
C TRP A 12 12.65 12.82 10.16
N VAL A 13 13.51 12.66 11.17
CA VAL A 13 13.43 11.56 12.15
C VAL A 13 12.14 11.64 12.97
N ASP A 14 11.71 12.85 13.33
CA ASP A 14 10.46 13.06 14.10
C ASP A 14 9.21 12.72 13.26
N GLU A 15 9.30 12.83 11.93
CA GLU A 15 8.22 12.50 11.00
C GLU A 15 8.27 11.04 10.52
N LEU A 16 9.36 10.32 10.77
CA LEU A 16 9.57 8.96 10.28
C LEU A 16 8.46 7.99 10.71
N PRO A 17 7.99 7.97 11.98
CA PRO A 17 6.91 7.08 12.39
C PRO A 17 5.60 7.38 11.64
N ASN A 18 5.30 8.66 11.42
CA ASN A 18 4.09 9.08 10.71
C ASN A 18 4.14 8.68 9.23
N ILE A 19 5.30 8.84 8.60
CA ILE A 19 5.51 8.46 7.20
C ILE A 19 5.37 6.94 7.05
N LEU A 20 6.00 6.17 7.95
CA LEU A 20 5.89 4.72 7.94
C LEU A 20 4.44 4.27 8.16
N TRP A 21 3.72 4.92 9.08
CA TRP A 21 2.31 4.63 9.32
C TRP A 21 1.44 4.93 8.10
N GLU A 22 1.63 6.08 7.44
CA GLU A 22 0.96 6.39 6.18
C GLU A 22 1.29 5.35 5.10
N ASP A 23 2.55 4.93 4.99
CA ASP A 23 2.99 3.96 4.00
C ASP A 23 2.31 2.60 4.16
N ILE A 24 2.16 2.16 5.41
CA ILE A 24 1.53 0.88 5.78
C ILE A 24 0.01 0.90 5.63
N THR A 25 -0.63 2.04 5.92
CA THR A 25 -2.11 2.17 5.97
C THR A 25 -2.74 2.74 4.70
N THR A 26 -1.95 3.29 3.77
CA THR A 26 -2.47 3.87 2.52
C THR A 26 -2.49 2.83 1.40
N PRO A 27 -3.61 2.67 0.67
CA PRO A 27 -3.65 1.81 -0.51
C PRO A 27 -2.66 2.29 -1.56
N LYS A 28 -1.85 1.39 -2.08
CA LYS A 28 -0.88 1.74 -3.13
C LYS A 28 -1.57 1.71 -4.48
N GLY A 29 -1.46 2.78 -5.26
CA GLY A 29 -2.06 2.83 -6.61
C GLY A 29 -1.63 1.69 -7.52
N SER A 30 -0.39 1.21 -7.39
CA SER A 30 0.13 0.06 -8.15
C SER A 30 -0.40 -1.30 -7.69
N VAL A 31 -0.97 -1.39 -6.47
CA VAL A 31 -1.36 -2.66 -5.83
C VAL A 31 -2.86 -2.72 -5.54
N GLY A 32 -3.54 -1.58 -5.44
CA GLY A 32 -4.96 -1.48 -5.07
C GLY A 32 -5.25 -1.65 -3.57
N HIS A 33 -4.37 -2.32 -2.83
CA HIS A 33 -4.54 -2.63 -1.41
C HIS A 33 -3.48 -1.94 -0.54
N THR A 34 -3.73 -1.93 0.77
CA THR A 34 -2.74 -1.46 1.77
C THR A 34 -1.69 -2.55 2.02
N PRO A 35 -0.42 -2.20 2.27
CA PRO A 35 0.57 -3.20 2.69
C PRO A 35 0.13 -3.99 3.93
N PHE A 36 -0.52 -3.33 4.90
CA PHE A 36 -1.01 -4.02 6.10
C PHE A 36 -2.03 -5.11 5.77
N SER A 37 -3.03 -4.81 4.94
CA SER A 37 -4.07 -5.78 4.59
C SER A 37 -3.51 -6.99 3.85
N LEU A 38 -2.42 -6.85 3.10
CA LEU A 38 -1.78 -7.98 2.44
C LEU A 38 -1.02 -8.89 3.41
N VAL A 39 -0.43 -8.32 4.47
CA VAL A 39 0.29 -9.08 5.50
C VAL A 39 -0.68 -9.77 6.44
N TYR A 40 -1.63 -9.01 6.99
CA TYR A 40 -2.51 -9.46 8.09
C TYR A 40 -3.90 -9.90 7.64
N GLY A 41 -4.28 -9.69 6.38
CA GLY A 41 -5.57 -10.08 5.83
C GLY A 41 -6.74 -9.17 6.19
N CYS A 42 -6.53 -8.11 6.97
CA CYS A 42 -7.58 -7.18 7.36
C CYS A 42 -7.12 -5.73 7.28
N GLU A 43 -8.07 -4.79 7.21
CA GLU A 43 -7.75 -3.36 7.25
C GLU A 43 -7.39 -2.90 8.67
N VAL A 44 -6.46 -1.94 8.77
CA VAL A 44 -6.12 -1.29 10.05
C VAL A 44 -7.27 -0.40 10.51
N VAL A 45 -7.66 -0.55 11.78
CA VAL A 45 -8.45 0.45 12.47
C VAL A 45 -7.54 1.64 12.81
N ILE A 46 -7.66 2.72 12.04
CA ILE A 46 -6.87 3.95 12.25
C ILE A 46 -7.25 4.57 13.61
N LEU A 47 -6.25 5.00 14.39
CA LEU A 47 -6.43 5.64 15.71
C LEU A 47 -7.43 6.80 15.68
N THR A 48 -7.48 7.59 14.61
CA THR A 48 -8.47 8.67 14.46
C THR A 48 -9.93 8.18 14.52
N LYS A 49 -10.20 6.96 14.05
CA LYS A 49 -11.53 6.32 14.14
C LYS A 49 -11.84 5.83 15.57
N VAL A 50 -10.82 5.71 16.43
CA VAL A 50 -10.94 5.37 17.85
C VAL A 50 -11.16 6.64 18.69
N GLU A 51 -10.43 7.72 18.39
CA GLU A 51 -10.63 9.03 19.03
C GLU A 51 -11.99 9.64 18.70
N VAL A 52 -12.45 9.47 17.46
CA VAL A 52 -13.81 9.81 17.03
C VAL A 52 -14.49 8.54 16.53
N PRO A 53 -15.17 7.80 17.43
CA PRO A 53 -15.87 6.56 17.09
C PRO A 53 -16.84 6.74 15.93
N THR A 54 -16.46 6.22 14.76
CA THR A 54 -17.39 6.06 13.64
C THR A 54 -18.56 5.14 14.03
N SER A 55 -19.72 5.28 13.38
CA SER A 55 -20.87 4.40 13.63
C SER A 55 -20.52 2.92 13.50
N ARG A 56 -19.62 2.57 12.56
CA ARG A 56 -19.08 1.22 12.41
C ARG A 56 -18.41 0.73 13.70
N TYR A 57 -17.57 1.56 14.32
CA TYR A 57 -16.90 1.21 15.58
C TYR A 57 -17.88 1.16 16.76
N ARG A 58 -18.83 2.10 16.85
CA ARG A 58 -19.81 2.17 17.96
C ARG A 58 -20.78 1.00 17.98
N LEU A 59 -21.09 0.42 16.81
CA LEU A 59 -22.05 -0.67 16.66
C LEU A 59 -21.36 -2.04 16.54
N MET A 60 -20.03 -2.09 16.56
CA MET A 60 -19.30 -3.35 16.42
C MET A 60 -19.40 -4.16 17.71
N THR A 61 -19.98 -5.36 17.61
CA THR A 61 -19.96 -6.36 18.68
C THR A 61 -18.76 -7.29 18.49
N GLU A 62 -18.36 -7.98 19.56
CA GLU A 62 -17.29 -8.98 19.49
C GLU A 62 -17.63 -10.09 18.48
N GLU A 63 -18.87 -10.55 18.48
CA GLU A 63 -19.40 -11.55 17.54
C GLU A 63 -19.31 -11.08 16.08
N SER A 64 -19.71 -9.83 15.81
CA SER A 64 -19.59 -9.24 14.47
C SER A 64 -18.14 -9.11 14.02
N ASN A 65 -17.24 -8.75 14.93
CA ASN A 65 -15.81 -8.63 14.64
C ASN A 65 -15.17 -10.00 14.36
N GLN A 66 -15.56 -11.04 15.10
CA GLN A 66 -15.12 -12.42 14.84
C GLN A 66 -15.60 -12.92 13.48
N ALA A 67 -16.86 -12.66 13.12
CA ALA A 67 -17.40 -13.02 11.80
C ALA A 67 -16.64 -12.31 10.66
N GLU A 68 -16.36 -11.01 10.80
CA GLU A 68 -15.53 -10.27 9.84
C GLU A 68 -14.10 -10.80 9.76
N LEU A 69 -13.50 -11.21 10.89
CA LEU A 69 -12.17 -11.79 10.90
C LEU A 69 -12.11 -13.11 10.12
N ILE A 70 -13.10 -14.00 10.30
CA ILE A 70 -13.18 -15.26 9.55
C ILE A 70 -13.30 -14.96 8.05
N HIS A 71 -14.21 -14.06 7.67
CA HIS A 71 -14.36 -13.66 6.28
C HIS A 71 -13.05 -13.08 5.70
N ASN A 72 -12.38 -12.21 6.43
CA ASN A 72 -11.09 -11.62 6.04
C ASN A 72 -10.01 -12.69 5.82
N LEU A 73 -9.97 -13.72 6.67
CA LEU A 73 -9.05 -14.85 6.51
C LEU A 73 -9.39 -15.72 5.29
N ASP A 74 -10.66 -15.85 4.92
CA ASP A 74 -11.06 -16.58 3.71
C ASP A 74 -10.65 -15.85 2.43
N ILE A 75 -10.74 -14.51 2.41
CA ILE A 75 -10.45 -13.70 1.21
C ILE A 75 -8.99 -13.23 1.10
N VAL A 76 -8.16 -13.38 2.15
CA VAL A 76 -6.81 -12.80 2.17
C VAL A 76 -5.95 -13.28 1.00
N GLU A 77 -6.10 -14.54 0.61
CA GLU A 77 -5.30 -15.11 -0.48
C GLU A 77 -5.76 -14.57 -1.84
N GLU A 78 -7.06 -14.34 -2.02
CA GLU A 78 -7.61 -13.69 -3.20
C GLU A 78 -7.09 -12.24 -3.32
N LEU A 79 -7.06 -11.50 -2.21
CA LEU A 79 -6.51 -10.13 -2.17
C LEU A 79 -5.02 -10.10 -2.54
N ARG A 80 -4.24 -11.10 -2.10
CA ARG A 80 -2.81 -11.22 -2.43
C ARG A 80 -2.60 -11.54 -3.90
N GLU A 81 -3.41 -12.43 -4.47
CA GLU A 81 -3.35 -12.75 -5.89
C GLU A 81 -3.75 -11.55 -6.75
N GLU A 82 -4.81 -10.83 -6.38
CA GLU A 82 -5.21 -9.59 -7.05
C GLU A 82 -4.10 -8.54 -7.01
N ALA A 83 -3.49 -8.34 -5.84
CA ALA A 83 -2.34 -7.47 -5.65
C ALA A 83 -1.16 -7.87 -6.54
N ARG A 84 -0.87 -9.17 -6.68
CA ARG A 84 0.20 -9.68 -7.54
C ARG A 84 -0.08 -9.37 -9.01
N MET A 85 -1.28 -9.68 -9.50
CA MET A 85 -1.67 -9.40 -10.88
C MET A 85 -1.56 -7.91 -11.22
N ARG A 86 -2.03 -7.02 -10.33
CA ARG A 86 -1.93 -5.57 -10.53
C ARG A 86 -0.47 -5.10 -10.56
N MET A 87 0.36 -5.62 -9.67
CA MET A 87 1.78 -5.28 -9.62
C MET A 87 2.49 -5.72 -10.91
N GLU A 88 2.22 -6.92 -11.40
CA GLU A 88 2.78 -7.42 -12.65
C GLU A 88 2.36 -6.55 -13.85
N ALA A 89 1.08 -6.21 -13.93
CA ALA A 89 0.56 -5.31 -14.98
C ALA A 89 1.25 -3.94 -14.94
N TYR A 90 1.39 -3.36 -13.73
CA TYR A 90 2.08 -2.09 -13.53
C TYR A 90 3.56 -2.17 -13.95
N GLN A 91 4.28 -3.21 -13.54
CA GLN A 91 5.67 -3.43 -13.92
C GLN A 91 5.84 -3.56 -15.43
N GLN A 92 4.93 -4.29 -16.10
CA GLN A 92 4.93 -4.39 -17.56
C GLN A 92 4.70 -3.04 -18.24
N GLU A 93 3.78 -2.22 -17.73
CA GLU A 93 3.53 -0.88 -18.26
C GLU A 93 4.75 0.03 -18.12
N VAL A 94 5.38 0.04 -16.94
CA VAL A 94 6.62 0.78 -16.67
C VAL A 94 7.73 0.32 -17.61
N ALA A 95 7.92 -0.99 -17.77
CA ALA A 95 8.93 -1.55 -18.67
C ALA A 95 8.68 -1.15 -20.14
N ARG A 96 7.42 -1.20 -20.61
CA ARG A 96 7.05 -0.75 -21.96
C ARG A 96 7.35 0.74 -22.17
N SER A 97 6.98 1.58 -21.20
CA SER A 97 7.23 3.03 -21.25
C SER A 97 8.72 3.35 -21.29
N PHE A 98 9.52 2.67 -20.45
CA PHE A 98 10.97 2.81 -20.45
C PHE A 98 11.59 2.36 -21.77
N ASN A 99 11.27 1.13 -22.22
CA ASN A 99 11.82 0.55 -23.44
C ASN A 99 11.46 1.34 -24.71
N LYS A 100 10.31 2.02 -24.74
CA LYS A 100 9.95 2.93 -25.83
C LYS A 100 10.99 4.04 -26.04
N ASN A 101 11.63 4.49 -24.97
CA ASN A 101 12.60 5.58 -24.99
C ASN A 101 14.06 5.08 -25.05
N VAL A 102 14.28 3.77 -24.94
CA VAL A 102 15.62 3.16 -25.04
C VAL A 102 15.86 2.76 -26.49
N ARG A 103 16.82 3.42 -27.14
CA ARG A 103 17.36 2.96 -28.43
C ARG A 103 18.49 1.97 -28.18
N ALA A 104 18.41 0.81 -28.83
CA ALA A 104 19.51 -0.16 -28.82
C ALA A 104 20.77 0.50 -29.40
N LYS A 105 21.81 0.65 -28.57
CA LYS A 105 23.11 1.15 -29.01
C LYS A 105 23.93 -0.06 -29.48
N VAL A 106 24.12 -0.16 -30.79
CA VAL A 106 25.01 -1.16 -31.37
C VAL A 106 26.43 -0.59 -31.30
N PHE A 107 27.28 -1.21 -30.49
CA PHE A 107 28.70 -0.89 -30.44
C PHE A 107 29.42 -1.67 -31.55
N ARG A 108 30.34 -1.01 -32.26
CA ARG A 108 31.24 -1.69 -33.20
C ARG A 108 32.56 -2.02 -32.49
N ILE A 109 33.26 -3.03 -33.00
CA ILE A 109 34.61 -3.36 -32.52
C ILE A 109 35.50 -2.13 -32.71
N GLY A 110 35.91 -1.51 -31.59
CA GLY A 110 36.72 -0.29 -31.57
C GLY A 110 36.08 0.93 -30.91
N ASP A 111 34.81 0.87 -30.46
CA ASP A 111 34.19 1.85 -29.54
C ASP A 111 34.66 1.67 -28.08
#